data_AF-A0A966RA86-F1
#
_entry.id   AF-A0A966RA86-F1
#
_cell.length_a   1.000
_cell.length_b   1.000
_cell.length_c   1.000
_cell.angle_alpha   90.00
_cell.angle_beta   90.00
_cell.angle_gamma   90.00
#
_symmetry.space_group_name_H-M   'P 1'
#
loop_
_entity.id
_entity.type
_entity.pdbx_description
1 polymer ?
#
loop_
_entity_poly.entity_id
_entity_poly.type
_entity_poly.pdbx_seq_one_letter_code
_entity_poly.pdbx_strand_id
1 'polypeptide(L)'
;MTGSSRITFTNSGVYLIITSYQVYNPPGGGSSSVAYFWLTQNGVNVSASNFYVQINDSRALVVTTNNIVNVSANDYIQLVFYKTDNIYLDAYSFDSSPQIPSVITTINRIG
;
A
#
# COMPACT_ATOMS: atom_id res chain seq x y z
N MET A 1 8.34 14.69 8.68
CA MET A 1 7.43 13.55 8.95
C MET A 1 8.18 12.57 9.86
N THR A 2 7.95 12.66 11.16
CA THR A 2 8.58 11.79 12.18
C THR A 2 7.55 10.71 12.55
N GLY A 3 7.65 9.59 11.88
CA GLY A 3 6.78 8.43 12.06
C GLY A 3 7.16 7.43 10.98
N SER A 4 8.23 6.68 11.20
CA SER A 4 8.57 5.57 10.32
C SER A 4 7.46 4.52 10.48
N SER A 5 6.46 4.53 9.61
CA SER A 5 5.43 3.48 9.58
C SER A 5 6.12 2.16 9.21
N ARG A 6 6.45 1.38 10.24
CA ARG A 6 7.14 0.08 10.15
C ARG A 6 6.22 -0.99 10.68
N ILE A 7 6.11 -2.08 9.93
CA ILE A 7 5.50 -3.32 10.40
C ILE A 7 6.67 -4.21 10.81
N THR A 8 6.85 -4.40 12.12
CA THR A 8 7.99 -5.15 12.68
C THR A 8 7.57 -6.58 13.00
N PHE A 9 8.39 -7.55 12.60
CA PHE A 9 8.12 -8.96 12.81
C PHE A 9 8.85 -9.46 14.05
N THR A 10 8.12 -10.00 15.02
CA THR A 10 8.72 -10.59 16.23
C THR A 10 9.24 -12.00 16.01
N ASN A 11 8.73 -12.69 14.98
CA ASN A 11 9.04 -14.09 14.68
C ASN A 11 9.55 -14.23 13.27
N SER A 12 10.68 -14.93 13.09
CA SER A 12 11.17 -15.31 11.78
C SER A 12 10.15 -16.20 11.05
N GLY A 13 10.12 -16.11 9.72
CA GLY A 13 9.25 -16.93 8.89
C GLY A 13 8.97 -16.31 7.53
N VAL A 14 8.13 -16.99 6.76
CA VAL A 14 7.64 -16.52 5.47
C VAL A 14 6.24 -15.97 5.66
N TYR A 15 6.01 -14.74 5.20
CA TYR A 15 4.74 -14.04 5.38
C TYR A 15 4.16 -13.62 4.04
N LEU A 16 2.86 -13.87 3.88
CA LEU A 16 2.03 -13.32 2.83
C LEU A 16 1.44 -11.99 3.30
N ILE A 17 1.75 -10.93 2.57
CA ILE A 17 1.30 -9.56 2.80
C ILE A 17 0.35 -9.17 1.67
N ILE A 18 -0.93 -9.02 2.00
CA ILE A 18 -1.95 -8.54 1.07
C ILE A 18 -2.37 -7.15 1.53
N THR A 19 -2.21 -6.15 0.68
CA THR A 19 -2.63 -4.78 1.00
C THR A 19 -3.57 -4.25 -0.07
N SER A 20 -4.69 -3.66 0.36
CA SER A 20 -5.61 -2.92 -0.48
C SER A 20 -5.51 -1.42 -0.19
N TYR A 21 -5.46 -0.62 -1.25
CA TYR A 21 -5.31 0.84 -1.21
C TYR A 21 -6.52 1.49 -1.90
N GLN A 22 -7.16 2.45 -1.24
CA GLN A 22 -8.21 3.28 -1.82
C GLN A 22 -7.56 4.46 -2.55
N VAL A 23 -7.42 4.35 -3.87
CA VAL A 23 -6.70 5.34 -4.69
C VAL A 23 -7.70 6.29 -5.33
N TYR A 24 -7.48 7.59 -5.16
CA TYR A 24 -8.34 8.63 -5.70
C TYR A 24 -7.54 9.63 -6.55
N ASN A 25 -8.04 9.93 -7.75
CA ASN A 25 -7.58 11.01 -8.60
C ASN A 25 -8.71 12.07 -8.68
N PRO A 26 -8.54 13.23 -8.03
CA PRO A 26 -9.56 14.28 -8.03
C PRO A 26 -9.66 14.96 -9.40
N PRO A 27 -10.75 15.70 -9.63
CA PRO A 27 -10.87 16.54 -10.82
C PRO A 27 -9.69 17.51 -10.97
N GLY A 28 -9.17 17.61 -12.19
CA GLY A 28 -7.98 18.40 -12.51
C GLY A 28 -6.65 17.68 -12.21
N GLY A 29 -6.67 16.39 -11.84
CA GLY A 29 -5.48 15.62 -11.50
C GLY A 29 -4.73 15.04 -12.71
N GLY A 30 -5.33 15.12 -13.90
CA GLY A 30 -4.73 14.71 -15.17
C GLY A 30 -5.24 13.35 -15.67
N SER A 31 -5.24 13.16 -16.98
CA SER A 31 -5.79 11.96 -17.63
C SER A 31 -4.84 10.76 -17.65
N SER A 32 -3.62 10.90 -17.13
CA SER A 32 -2.58 9.86 -17.13
C SER A 32 -1.81 9.79 -15.82
N SER A 33 -2.45 10.09 -14.70
CA SER A 33 -1.81 10.06 -13.39
C SER A 33 -1.40 8.64 -13.02
N VAL A 34 -0.18 8.45 -12.56
CA VAL A 34 0.37 7.13 -12.24
C VAL A 34 0.69 7.01 -10.76
N ALA A 35 0.37 5.85 -10.18
CA ALA A 35 0.80 5.44 -8.86
C ALA A 35 1.55 4.09 -8.90
N TYR A 36 2.50 3.96 -7.98
CA TYR A 36 3.33 2.78 -7.79
C TYR A 36 3.26 2.34 -6.33
N PHE A 37 3.20 1.03 -6.11
CA PHE A 37 3.10 0.43 -4.78
C PHE A 37 4.10 -0.70 -4.63
N TRP A 38 4.99 -0.63 -3.65
CA TRP A 38 5.96 -1.68 -3.40
C TRP A 38 6.25 -1.86 -1.91
N LEU A 39 7.01 -2.92 -1.58
CA LEU A 39 7.50 -3.15 -0.24
C LEU A 39 8.97 -2.74 -0.11
N THR A 40 9.31 -2.14 1.02
CA THR A 40 10.69 -2.17 1.50
C THR A 40 10.80 -3.15 2.66
N GLN A 41 11.93 -3.85 2.76
CA GLN A 41 12.32 -4.64 3.92
C GLN A 41 13.64 -4.07 4.45
N ASN A 42 13.65 -3.71 5.73
CA ASN A 42 14.82 -3.10 6.38
C ASN A 42 15.40 -1.88 5.63
N GLY A 43 14.52 -1.09 4.99
CA GLY A 43 14.90 0.10 4.22
C GLY A 43 15.35 -0.17 2.77
N VAL A 44 15.37 -1.43 2.33
CA VAL A 44 15.73 -1.82 0.96
C VAL A 44 14.49 -2.23 0.19
N ASN A 45 14.34 -1.78 -1.06
CA ASN A 45 13.23 -2.17 -1.93
C ASN A 45 13.24 -3.69 -2.17
N VAL A 46 12.11 -4.36 -1.94
CA VAL A 46 11.92 -5.77 -2.23
C VAL A 46 11.80 -5.95 -3.74
N SER A 47 12.63 -6.82 -4.32
CA SER A 47 12.61 -7.11 -5.76
C SER A 47 11.24 -7.62 -6.21
N ALA A 48 10.81 -7.22 -7.41
CA ALA A 48 9.55 -7.63 -8.04
C ALA A 48 8.26 -7.37 -7.19
N SER A 49 8.32 -6.50 -6.17
CA SER A 49 7.17 -6.15 -5.33
C SER A 49 6.35 -4.97 -5.83
N ASN A 50 6.78 -4.33 -6.93
CA ASN A 50 6.20 -3.08 -7.41
C ASN A 50 4.98 -3.32 -8.31
N PHE A 51 3.88 -2.65 -7.99
CA PHE A 51 2.64 -2.64 -8.76
C PHE A 51 2.45 -1.25 -9.37
N TYR A 52 2.07 -1.21 -10.65
CA TYR A 52 1.75 0.01 -11.39
C TYR A 52 0.24 0.15 -11.54
N VAL A 53 -0.27 1.36 -11.34
CA VAL A 53 -1.62 1.73 -11.75
C VAL A 53 -1.62 3.09 -12.42
N GLN A 54 -2.37 3.19 -13.51
CA GLN A 54 -2.73 4.46 -14.10
C GLN A 54 -4.19 4.75 -13.78
N ILE A 55 -4.47 5.94 -13.29
CA ILE A 55 -5.80 6.40 -12.92
C ILE A 55 -6.12 7.70 -13.65
N ASN A 56 -7.22 7.69 -14.40
CA ASN A 56 -7.66 8.88 -15.12
C ASN A 56 -8.35 9.86 -14.15
N ASP A 57 -8.45 11.12 -14.57
CA ASP A 57 -9.09 12.20 -13.85
C ASP A 57 -10.49 11.86 -13.31
N SER A 58 -10.81 12.39 -12.13
CA SER A 58 -12.13 12.25 -11.49
C SER A 58 -12.55 10.79 -11.25
N ARG A 59 -11.60 9.92 -10.86
CA ARG A 59 -11.85 8.49 -10.60
C ARG A 59 -11.33 8.02 -9.26
N ALA A 60 -12.02 7.04 -8.69
CA ALA A 60 -11.58 6.25 -7.54
C ALA A 60 -11.46 4.78 -7.95
N LEU A 61 -10.45 4.09 -7.42
CA LEU A 61 -10.26 2.65 -7.60
C LEU A 61 -9.60 2.01 -6.39
N VAL A 62 -9.76 0.70 -6.27
CA VAL A 62 -9.05 -0.11 -5.26
C VAL A 62 -7.90 -0.84 -5.94
N VAL A 63 -6.67 -0.65 -5.46
CA VAL A 63 -5.52 -1.46 -5.84
C VAL A 63 -5.24 -2.48 -4.75
N THR A 64 -5.13 -3.75 -5.10
CA THR A 64 -4.68 -4.79 -4.17
C THR A 64 -3.34 -5.35 -4.63
N THR A 65 -2.35 -5.30 -3.74
CA THR A 65 -1.02 -5.90 -3.93
C THR A 65 -0.90 -7.16 -3.11
N ASN A 66 -0.14 -8.14 -3.62
CA ASN A 66 0.16 -9.39 -2.93
C ASN A 66 1.67 -9.61 -2.99
N ASN A 67 2.30 -9.77 -1.82
CA ASN A 67 3.73 -9.94 -1.69
C ASN A 67 4.05 -11.04 -0.68
N ILE A 68 5.04 -11.86 -1.00
CA ILE A 68 5.61 -12.83 -0.07
C ILE A 68 6.98 -12.32 0.36
N VAL A 69 7.21 -12.25 1.68
CA VAL A 69 8.49 -11.83 2.27
C VAL A 69 9.02 -12.89 3.22
N ASN A 70 10.33 -13.08 3.23
CA ASN A 70 11.02 -13.90 4.22
C ASN A 70 11.71 -12.97 5.21
N VAL A 71 11.40 -13.11 6.49
CA VAL A 71 11.84 -12.19 7.54
C VAL A 71 12.53 -12.93 8.66
N SER A 72 13.51 -12.29 9.27
CA SER A 72 14.05 -12.66 10.57
C SER A 72 13.34 -11.89 11.70
N ALA A 73 13.44 -12.38 12.93
CA ALA A 73 12.99 -11.62 14.09
C ALA A 73 13.65 -10.23 14.13
N ASN A 74 12.85 -9.20 14.38
CA ASN A 74 13.17 -7.76 14.36
C ASN A 74 13.33 -7.14 12.98
N ASP A 75 13.20 -7.89 11.88
CA ASP A 75 13.03 -7.28 10.57
C ASP A 75 11.75 -6.46 10.54
N TYR A 76 11.73 -5.44 9.69
CA TYR A 76 10.52 -4.68 9.41
C TYR A 76 10.30 -4.52 7.92
N ILE A 77 9.03 -4.40 7.55
CA ILE A 77 8.64 -3.92 6.22
C ILE A 77 8.00 -2.55 6.30
N GLN A 78 7.99 -1.86 5.18
CA GLN A 78 7.18 -0.67 4.96
C GLN A 78 6.45 -0.78 3.64
N LEU A 79 5.24 -0.25 3.61
CA LEU A 79 4.44 -0.10 2.40
C LEU A 79 4.83 1.23 1.77
N VAL A 80 5.21 1.22 0.51
CA VAL A 80 5.57 2.44 -0.22
C VAL A 80 4.49 2.74 -1.24
N PHE A 81 4.02 3.99 -1.21
CA PHE A 81 3.15 4.58 -2.21
C PHE A 81 3.88 5.76 -2.84
N TYR A 82 4.10 5.69 -4.14
CA TYR A 82 4.71 6.75 -4.95
C TYR A 82 3.78 7.14 -6.08
N LYS A 83 3.82 8.40 -6.51
CA LYS A 83 2.90 8.95 -7.50
C LYS A 83 3.57 10.05 -8.32
N THR A 84 3.12 10.22 -9.56
CA THR A 84 3.61 11.29 -10.47
C THR A 84 2.82 12.59 -10.34
N ASP A 85 1.52 12.50 -10.03
CA ASP A 85 0.58 13.63 -10.03
C ASP A 85 -0.26 13.66 -8.74
N ASN A 86 -1.35 14.43 -8.76
CA ASN A 86 -2.28 14.62 -7.64
C ASN A 86 -3.14 13.37 -7.37
N ILE A 87 -2.52 12.25 -7.02
CA ILE A 87 -3.20 11.02 -6.58
C ILE A 87 -3.18 10.96 -5.05
N TYR A 88 -4.24 10.48 -4.41
CA TYR A 88 -4.31 10.36 -2.95
C TYR A 88 -4.74 8.96 -2.52
N LEU A 89 -4.38 8.61 -1.29
CA LEU A 89 -4.99 7.50 -0.57
C LEU A 89 -6.09 8.07 0.31
N ASP A 90 -7.34 7.73 0.01
CA ASP A 90 -8.50 8.41 0.60
C ASP A 90 -9.29 7.48 1.52
N ALA A 91 -9.86 8.03 2.58
CA ALA A 91 -10.68 7.30 3.54
C ALA A 91 -12.08 7.91 3.57
N TYR A 92 -13.10 7.07 3.60
CA TYR A 92 -14.50 7.51 3.58
C TYR A 92 -15.22 7.10 4.85
N SER A 93 -16.11 7.96 5.32
CA SER A 93 -17.00 7.69 6.45
C SER A 93 -18.40 8.12 6.07
N PHE A 94 -19.39 7.31 6.40
CA PHE A 94 -20.80 7.56 6.13
C PHE A 94 -21.61 7.22 7.37
N ASP A 95 -22.70 7.95 7.63
CA ASP A 95 -23.51 7.73 8.83
C ASP A 95 -24.28 6.39 8.82
N SER A 96 -24.52 5.84 7.62
CA SER A 96 -25.34 4.64 7.41
C SER A 96 -24.55 3.38 7.06
N SER A 97 -23.22 3.41 7.08
CA SER A 97 -22.39 2.25 6.74
C SER A 97 -21.05 2.24 7.49
N PRO A 98 -20.35 1.09 7.54
CA PRO A 98 -18.99 1.05 8.06
C PRO A 98 -18.05 2.03 7.33
N GLN A 99 -17.01 2.46 8.05
CA GLN A 99 -15.96 3.30 7.50
C GLN A 99 -15.12 2.52 6.48
N ILE A 100 -14.62 3.23 5.47
CA ILE A 100 -13.71 2.72 4.45
C ILE A 100 -12.32 3.30 4.72
N PRO A 101 -11.37 2.53 5.27
CA PRO A 101 -10.00 2.97 5.48
C PRO A 101 -9.28 3.20 4.15
N SER A 102 -8.29 4.10 4.16
CA SER A 102 -7.46 4.37 2.98
C SER A 102 -6.53 3.22 2.62
N VAL A 103 -6.08 2.45 3.61
CA VAL A 103 -5.22 1.28 3.45
C VAL A 103 -5.67 0.18 4.39
N ILE A 104 -5.81 -1.04 3.87
CA ILE A 104 -6.09 -2.25 4.65
C ILE A 104 -5.00 -3.27 4.33
N THR A 105 -4.27 -3.72 5.36
CA THR A 105 -3.21 -4.72 5.21
C THR A 105 -3.53 -5.96 6.03
N THR A 106 -3.46 -7.11 5.36
CA THR A 106 -3.57 -8.44 5.96
C THR A 106 -2.22 -9.14 5.88
N ILE A 107 -1.77 -9.68 7.01
CA ILE A 107 -0.49 -10.36 7.16
C ILE A 107 -0.75 -11.76 7.67
N ASN A 108 -0.30 -12.77 6.91
CA ASN A 108 -0.42 -14.17 7.31
C ASN A 108 0.95 -14.82 7.26
N ARG A 109 1.33 -15.53 8.32
CA ARG A 109 2.49 -16.43 8.27
C ARG A 109 2.11 -17.69 7.49
N ILE A 110 2.94 -18.06 6.52
CA ILE A 110 2.72 -19.21 5.64
C ILE A 110 3.87 -20.24 5.66
N GLY A 111 4.95 -19.95 6.41
CA GLY A 111 6.11 -20.82 6.62
C GLY A 111 7.00 -20.34 7.76
#